data_AF-A0A2V9RL16-F1
#
_entry.id   AF-A0A2V9RL16-F1
#
_cell.length_a   1.000
_cell.length_b   1.000
_cell.length_c   1.000
_cell.angle_alpha   90.00
_cell.angle_beta   90.00
_cell.angle_gamma   90.00
#
_symmetry.space_group_name_H-M   'P 1'
#
loop_
_entity.id
_entity.type
_entity.pdbx_description
1 polymer ?
#
loop_
_entity_poly.entity_id
_entity_poly.type
_entity_poly.pdbx_seq_one_letter_code
_entity_poly.pdbx_strand_id
1 'polypeptide(L)'
;MAEASRFTQFDNARSGSLRKALVSTAIVNLCLVVLAACLLGLMCYHARMLDKETAESKKELTIRDSQLSRLTSILSNQARSTTSVIEANARLLLESYGGFLPRKGHECAEQIKDASAEMESLRQELVCSPGNNGDHRAA
;
A
#
# COMPACT_ATOMS: atom_id res chain seq x y z
N MET A 1 -39.42 60.65 -46.72
CA MET A 1 -39.84 60.29 -45.34
C MET A 1 -40.16 58.80 -45.15
N ALA A 2 -40.63 58.06 -46.16
CA ALA A 2 -40.94 56.62 -46.02
C ALA A 2 -39.70 55.70 -45.85
N GLU A 3 -38.54 56.04 -46.42
CA GLU A 3 -37.32 55.21 -46.32
C GLU A 3 -36.72 55.20 -44.90
N ALA A 4 -36.73 56.34 -44.19
CA ALA A 4 -36.23 56.43 -42.82
C ALA A 4 -37.06 55.59 -41.83
N SER A 5 -38.38 55.47 -42.07
CA SER A 5 -39.28 54.62 -41.28
C SER A 5 -39.03 53.13 -41.53
N ARG A 6 -38.72 52.72 -42.77
CA ARG A 6 -38.42 51.32 -43.08
C ARG A 6 -37.07 50.89 -42.54
N PHE A 7 -36.08 51.78 -42.55
CA PHE A 7 -34.75 51.52 -42.01
C PHE A 7 -34.76 51.31 -40.49
N THR A 8 -35.48 52.16 -39.75
CA THR A 8 -35.60 52.02 -38.28
C THR A 8 -36.35 50.76 -37.86
N GLN A 9 -37.35 50.33 -38.64
CA GLN A 9 -38.06 49.08 -38.38
C GLN A 9 -37.18 47.84 -38.63
N PHE A 10 -36.37 47.86 -39.70
CA PHE A 10 -35.44 46.78 -40.02
C PHE A 10 -34.32 46.68 -38.97
N ASP A 11 -33.77 47.81 -38.52
CA ASP A 11 -32.70 47.83 -37.52
C ASP A 11 -33.18 47.40 -36.12
N ASN A 12 -34.42 47.77 -35.75
CA ASN A 12 -35.07 47.27 -34.53
C ASN A 12 -35.34 45.75 -34.59
N ALA A 13 -35.78 45.22 -35.74
CA ALA A 13 -35.98 43.78 -35.91
C ALA A 13 -34.65 43.00 -35.86
N ARG A 14 -33.60 43.54 -36.49
CA ARG A 14 -32.25 42.95 -36.50
C ARG A 14 -31.60 42.97 -35.12
N SER A 15 -31.66 44.10 -34.42
CA SER A 15 -31.13 44.22 -33.05
C SER A 15 -31.91 43.36 -32.05
N GLY A 16 -33.23 43.20 -32.23
CA GLY A 16 -34.05 42.25 -31.46
C GLY A 16 -33.64 40.79 -31.67
N SER A 17 -33.42 40.38 -32.92
CA SER A 17 -32.97 39.02 -33.27
C SER A 17 -31.56 38.73 -32.72
N LEU A 18 -30.62 39.66 -32.87
CA LEU A 18 -29.26 39.54 -32.34
C LEU A 18 -29.25 39.44 -30.81
N ARG A 19 -30.05 40.26 -30.11
CA ARG A 19 -30.19 40.18 -28.64
C ARG A 19 -30.72 38.82 -28.19
N LYS A 20 -31.73 38.29 -28.89
CA LYS A 20 -32.30 36.97 -28.57
C LYS A 20 -31.27 35.85 -28.76
N ALA A 21 -30.49 35.91 -29.84
CA ALA A 21 -29.40 34.96 -30.07
C ALA A 21 -28.32 35.06 -28.98
N LEU A 22 -27.88 36.27 -28.64
CA LEU A 22 -26.88 36.50 -27.59
C LEU A 22 -27.34 36.00 -26.22
N VAL A 23 -28.60 36.24 -25.83
CA VAL A 23 -29.17 35.72 -24.58
C VAL A 23 -29.23 34.20 -24.60
N SER A 24 -29.65 33.60 -25.71
CA SER A 24 -29.68 32.13 -25.86
C SER A 24 -28.28 31.52 -25.70
N THR A 25 -27.27 32.10 -26.35
CA THR A 25 -25.87 31.65 -26.21
C THR A 25 -25.33 31.90 -24.81
N ALA A 26 -25.66 33.04 -24.19
CA ALA A 26 -25.26 33.33 -22.82
C ALA A 26 -25.84 32.34 -21.81
N ILE A 27 -27.12 31.95 -21.96
CA ILE A 27 -27.76 30.94 -21.11
C ILE A 27 -27.06 29.59 -21.27
N VAL A 28 -26.81 29.14 -22.51
CA VAL A 28 -26.14 27.85 -22.75
C VAL A 28 -24.72 27.85 -22.17
N ASN A 29 -23.97 28.93 -22.36
CA ASN A 29 -22.62 29.07 -21.78
C ASN A 29 -22.66 29.08 -20.25
N LEU A 30 -23.64 29.75 -19.65
CA LEU A 30 -23.83 29.75 -18.20
C LEU A 30 -24.16 28.33 -17.69
N CYS A 31 -25.06 27.61 -18.36
CA CYS A 31 -25.36 26.22 -18.03
C CYS A 31 -24.13 25.31 -18.15
N LEU A 32 -23.30 25.49 -19.18
CA LEU A 32 -22.05 24.75 -19.35
C LEU A 32 -21.06 25.02 -18.20
N VAL A 33 -20.93 26.29 -17.78
CA VAL A 33 -20.06 26.66 -16.65
C VAL A 33 -20.56 26.03 -15.35
N VAL A 34 -21.87 26.06 -15.11
CA VAL A 34 -22.47 25.42 -13.92
C VAL A 34 -22.24 23.91 -13.94
N LEU A 35 -22.46 23.25 -15.07
CA LEU A 35 -22.21 21.81 -15.22
C LEU A 35 -20.73 21.46 -15.00
N ALA A 36 -19.82 22.24 -15.59
CA ALA A 36 -18.38 22.04 -15.42
C ALA A 36 -17.97 22.21 -13.94
N ALA A 37 -18.49 23.23 -13.26
CA ALA A 37 -18.25 23.45 -11.83
C ALA A 37 -18.78 22.28 -10.97
N CYS A 38 -19.98 21.78 -11.28
CA CYS A 38 -20.54 20.61 -10.60
C CYS A 38 -19.67 19.36 -10.79
N LEU A 39 -19.23 19.08 -12.02
CA LEU A 39 -18.36 17.93 -12.31
C LEU A 39 -17.00 18.05 -11.62
N LEU A 40 -16.39 19.24 -11.67
CA LEU A 40 -15.14 19.52 -10.95
C LEU A 40 -15.31 19.31 -9.44
N GLY A 41 -16.42 19.80 -8.87
CA GLY A 41 -16.75 19.61 -7.46
C GLY A 41 -16.85 18.14 -7.08
N LEU A 42 -17.55 17.34 -7.88
CA LEU A 42 -17.67 15.88 -7.68
C LEU A 42 -16.31 15.19 -7.78
N MET A 43 -15.50 15.52 -8.79
CA MET A 43 -14.15 14.97 -8.92
C MET A 43 -13.27 15.31 -7.72
N CYS A 44 -13.30 16.56 -7.25
CA CYS A 44 -12.55 17.00 -6.07
C CYS A 44 -13.04 16.30 -4.79
N TYR A 45 -14.35 16.09 -4.66
CA TYR A 45 -14.93 15.41 -3.51
C TYR A 45 -14.49 13.95 -3.45
N HIS A 46 -14.61 13.21 -4.56
CA HIS A 46 -14.17 11.82 -4.64
C HIS A 46 -12.67 11.67 -4.44
N ALA A 47 -11.85 12.56 -5.03
CA ALA A 47 -10.41 12.56 -4.82
C ALA A 47 -10.07 12.71 -3.32
N ARG A 48 -10.68 13.69 -2.64
CA ARG A 48 -10.46 13.90 -1.20
C ARG A 48 -10.96 12.74 -0.33
N MET A 49 -12.04 12.08 -0.74
CA MET A 49 -12.57 10.93 -0.02
C MET A 49 -11.63 9.72 -0.17
N LEU A 50 -11.14 9.48 -1.38
CA LEU A 50 -10.16 8.43 -1.67
C LEU A 50 -8.82 8.69 -0.96
N ASP A 51 -8.35 9.93 -0.92
CA ASP A 51 -7.14 10.32 -0.19
C ASP A 51 -7.25 10.03 1.31
N LYS A 52 -8.44 10.22 1.89
CA LYS A 52 -8.70 9.89 3.30
C LYS A 52 -8.67 8.39 3.54
N GLU A 53 -9.39 7.62 2.72
CA GLU A 53 -9.42 6.16 2.86
C GLU A 53 -8.04 5.53 2.66
N THR A 54 -7.27 6.02 1.68
CA THR A 54 -5.90 5.56 1.45
C THR A 54 -4.97 5.95 2.59
N ALA A 55 -5.10 7.14 3.16
CA ALA A 55 -4.31 7.56 4.32
C ALA A 55 -4.63 6.74 5.58
N GLU A 56 -5.92 6.49 5.85
CA GLU A 56 -6.37 5.65 6.96
C GLU A 56 -5.93 4.20 6.79
N SER A 57 -6.12 3.62 5.61
CA SER A 57 -5.68 2.27 5.27
C SER A 57 -4.16 2.14 5.40
N LYS A 58 -3.39 3.11 4.89
CA LYS A 58 -1.93 3.13 5.03
C LYS A 58 -1.51 3.19 6.49
N LYS A 59 -2.20 3.96 7.33
CA LYS A 59 -1.93 4.02 8.77
C LYS A 59 -2.25 2.69 9.46
N GLU A 60 -3.36 2.04 9.12
CA GLU A 60 -3.69 0.72 9.67
C GLU A 60 -2.64 -0.32 9.24
N LEU A 61 -2.25 -0.31 7.98
CA LEU A 61 -1.23 -1.19 7.43
C LEU A 61 0.12 -1.01 8.13
N THR A 62 0.59 0.22 8.38
CA THR A 62 1.85 0.45 9.09
C THR A 62 1.80 -0.01 10.55
N ILE A 63 0.66 0.18 11.22
CA ILE A 63 0.47 -0.34 12.58
C ILE A 63 0.54 -1.87 12.56
N ARG A 64 -0.19 -2.54 11.65
CA ARG A 64 -0.16 -4.00 11.57
C ARG A 64 1.22 -4.53 11.20
N ASP A 65 1.91 -3.89 10.27
CA ASP A 65 3.25 -4.27 9.87
C ASP A 65 4.25 -4.14 11.03
N SER A 66 4.14 -3.08 11.83
CA SER A 66 4.95 -2.92 13.05
C SER A 66 4.65 -3.99 14.10
N GLN A 67 3.38 -4.39 14.24
CA GLN A 67 2.96 -5.46 15.14
C GLN A 67 3.46 -6.83 14.66
N LEU A 68 3.35 -7.11 13.36
CA LEU A 68 3.85 -8.33 12.74
C LEU A 68 5.37 -8.43 12.89
N SER A 69 6.10 -7.36 12.57
CA SER A 69 7.55 -7.30 12.75
C SER A 69 7.96 -7.58 14.21
N ARG A 70 7.26 -6.97 15.17
CA ARG A 70 7.48 -7.23 16.60
C ARG A 70 7.20 -8.68 16.99
N LEU A 71 6.07 -9.25 16.55
CA LEU A 71 5.71 -10.64 16.85
C LEU A 71 6.70 -11.62 16.22
N THR A 72 7.08 -11.41 14.96
CA THR A 72 8.10 -12.21 14.26
C THR A 72 9.44 -12.13 14.97
N SER A 73 9.86 -10.96 15.44
CA SER A 73 11.09 -10.81 16.23
C SER A 73 11.03 -11.58 17.56
N ILE A 74 9.92 -11.46 18.30
CA ILE A 74 9.73 -12.19 19.57
C ILE A 74 9.75 -13.71 19.33
N LEU A 75 8.98 -14.20 18.38
CA LEU A 75 8.90 -15.63 18.05
C LEU A 75 10.23 -16.17 17.54
N SER A 76 10.93 -15.41 16.70
CA SER A 76 12.25 -15.78 16.18
C SER A 76 13.30 -15.85 17.29
N ASN A 77 13.33 -14.87 18.19
CA ASN A 77 14.25 -14.89 19.33
C ASN A 77 13.94 -16.03 20.29
N GLN A 78 12.66 -16.32 20.53
CA GLN A 78 12.24 -17.46 21.36
C GLN A 78 12.62 -18.79 20.73
N ALA A 79 12.40 -18.95 19.42
CA ALA A 79 12.82 -20.13 18.66
C ALA A 79 14.33 -20.30 18.74
N ARG A 80 15.11 -19.24 18.45
CA ARG A 80 16.58 -19.25 18.56
C ARG A 80 17.06 -19.68 19.94
N SER A 81 16.50 -19.09 21.00
CA SER A 81 16.86 -19.42 22.38
C SER A 81 16.61 -20.90 22.67
N THR A 82 15.44 -21.40 22.28
CA THR A 82 15.05 -22.80 22.49
C THR A 82 15.94 -23.77 21.71
N THR A 83 16.14 -23.52 20.41
CA THR A 83 17.00 -24.33 19.54
C THR A 83 18.44 -24.35 20.03
N SER A 84 18.98 -23.21 20.46
CA SER A 84 20.34 -23.11 21.00
C SER A 84 20.53 -23.92 22.28
N VAL A 85 19.52 -23.95 23.16
CA VAL A 85 19.57 -24.79 24.37
C VAL A 85 19.52 -26.28 24.02
N ILE A 86 18.67 -26.68 23.07
CA ILE A 86 18.56 -28.07 22.61
C ILE A 86 19.89 -28.53 21.99
N GLU A 87 20.46 -27.73 21.10
CA GLU A 87 21.75 -28.00 20.46
C GLU A 87 22.87 -28.14 21.50
N ALA A 88 22.95 -27.19 22.45
CA ALA A 88 23.97 -27.21 23.50
C ALA A 88 23.84 -28.46 24.39
N ASN A 89 22.63 -28.86 24.74
CA ASN A 89 22.38 -30.06 25.53
C ASN A 89 22.75 -31.33 24.76
N ALA A 90 22.41 -31.43 23.47
CA ALA A 90 22.77 -32.56 22.63
C ALA A 90 24.29 -32.68 22.48
N ARG A 91 24.97 -31.55 22.23
CA ARG A 91 26.43 -31.48 22.17
C ARG A 91 27.07 -31.91 23.49
N LEU A 92 26.59 -31.40 24.62
CA LEU A 92 27.10 -31.76 25.94
C LEU A 92 26.89 -33.25 26.26
N LEU A 93 25.76 -33.82 25.83
CA LEU A 93 25.47 -35.25 25.98
C LEU A 93 26.47 -36.11 25.19
N LEU A 94 26.79 -35.71 23.96
CA LEU A 94 27.78 -36.38 23.11
C LEU A 94 29.20 -36.24 23.67
N GLU A 95 29.58 -35.04 24.11
CA GLU A 95 30.93 -34.77 24.66
C GLU A 95 31.16 -35.48 25.99
N SER A 96 30.18 -35.43 26.91
CA SER A 96 30.34 -35.94 28.28
C SER A 96 30.05 -37.44 28.38
N TYR A 97 29.11 -37.94 27.57
CA TYR A 97 28.59 -39.30 27.70
C TYR A 97 28.67 -40.11 26.41
N GLY A 98 29.19 -39.57 25.30
CA GLY A 98 29.17 -40.22 23.99
C GLY A 98 29.74 -41.65 23.96
N GLY A 99 30.82 -41.91 24.72
CA GLY A 99 31.42 -43.24 24.86
C GLY A 99 30.65 -44.22 25.77
N PHE A 100 29.67 -43.72 26.52
CA PHE A 100 28.81 -44.48 27.44
C PHE A 100 27.37 -44.58 26.95
N LEU A 101 26.99 -43.79 25.93
CA LEU A 101 25.68 -43.87 25.33
C LEU A 101 25.52 -45.19 24.58
N PRO A 102 24.40 -45.91 24.76
CA PRO A 102 24.01 -46.96 23.83
C PRO A 102 23.99 -46.42 22.40
N ARG A 103 24.31 -47.25 21.40
CA ARG A 103 24.36 -46.84 19.98
C ARG A 103 23.19 -45.96 19.54
N LYS A 104 21.95 -46.36 19.88
CA LYS A 104 20.73 -45.59 19.56
C LYS A 104 20.67 -44.23 20.25
N GLY A 105 21.19 -44.13 21.47
CA GLY A 105 21.26 -42.87 22.21
C GLY A 105 22.28 -41.91 21.61
N HIS A 106 23.42 -42.42 21.14
CA HIS A 106 24.42 -41.64 20.42
C HIS A 106 23.86 -41.13 19.08
N GLU A 107 23.27 -42.01 18.26
CA GLU A 107 22.63 -41.65 16.98
C GLU A 107 21.51 -40.61 17.18
N CYS A 108 20.71 -40.76 18.25
CA CYS A 108 19.66 -39.78 18.59
C CYS A 108 20.23 -38.42 18.95
N ALA A 109 21.29 -38.36 19.77
CA ALA A 109 21.91 -37.10 20.16
C ALA A 109 22.56 -36.38 18.98
N GLU A 110 23.19 -37.11 18.05
CA GLU A 110 23.69 -36.56 16.78
C GLU A 110 22.55 -35.98 15.93
N GLN A 111 21.44 -36.72 15.76
CA GLN A 111 20.27 -36.22 15.02
C GLN A 111 19.68 -34.94 15.63
N ILE A 112 19.59 -34.85 16.97
CA ILE A 112 19.08 -33.65 17.64
C ILE A 112 20.01 -32.45 17.37
N LYS A 113 21.32 -32.66 17.42
CA LYS A 113 22.32 -31.62 17.11
C LYS A 113 22.17 -31.14 15.66
N ASP A 114 22.09 -32.05 14.71
CA ASP A 114 21.98 -31.73 13.28
C ASP A 114 20.64 -31.05 12.96
N ALA A 115 19.52 -31.56 13.48
CA ALA A 115 18.20 -30.95 13.30
C ALA A 115 18.13 -29.55 13.93
N SER A 116 18.80 -29.33 15.07
CA SER A 116 18.85 -28.00 15.69
C SER A 116 19.63 -27.00 14.83
N ALA A 117 20.73 -27.43 14.20
CA ALA A 117 21.48 -26.61 13.26
C ALA A 117 20.65 -26.27 12.00
N GLU A 118 19.89 -27.22 11.47
CA GLU A 118 18.97 -27.00 10.35
C GLU A 118 17.85 -26.01 10.72
N MET A 119 17.27 -26.14 11.92
CA MET A 119 16.26 -25.21 12.42
C MET A 119 16.79 -23.77 12.55
N GLU A 120 18.04 -23.59 13.00
CA GLU A 120 18.66 -22.27 13.09
C GLU A 120 18.94 -21.69 11.68
N SER A 121 19.36 -22.52 10.72
CA SER A 121 19.51 -22.11 9.33
C SER A 121 18.19 -21.63 8.73
N LEU A 122 17.11 -22.40 8.89
CA LEU A 122 15.78 -22.05 8.41
C LEU A 122 15.27 -20.75 9.06
N ARG A 123 15.51 -20.58 10.37
CA ARG A 123 15.17 -19.34 11.08
C ARG A 123 15.91 -18.13 10.49
N GLN A 124 17.20 -18.28 10.18
CA GLN A 124 17.97 -17.22 9.54
C GLN A 124 17.43 -16.88 8.16
N GLU A 125 17.08 -17.87 7.35
CA GLU A 125 16.47 -17.64 6.03
C GLU A 125 15.15 -16.85 6.11
N LEU A 126 14.27 -17.24 7.05
CA LEU A 126 12.97 -16.60 7.25
C LEU A 126 13.08 -15.16 7.79
N VAL A 127 14.09 -14.88 8.61
CA VAL A 127 14.28 -13.55 9.25
C VAL A 127 15.13 -12.62 8.41
N CYS A 128 16.12 -13.16 7.70
CA CYS A 128 17.09 -12.42 6.89
C CYS A 128 16.73 -12.36 5.40
N SER A 129 15.51 -12.77 5.02
CA SER A 129 15.05 -12.74 3.62
C SER A 129 15.36 -11.37 2.98
N PRO A 130 15.99 -11.33 1.79
CA PRO A 130 16.61 -10.14 1.22
C PRO A 130 15.55 -9.19 0.63
N GLY A 131 14.77 -8.55 1.49
CA GLY A 131 13.78 -7.54 1.10
C GLY A 131 14.36 -6.14 0.87
N ASN A 132 15.67 -5.98 0.71
CA ASN A 132 16.31 -4.64 0.62
C ASN A 132 17.37 -4.48 -0.48
N ASN A 133 17.43 -5.37 -1.47
CA ASN A 133 18.20 -5.14 -2.70
C ASN A 133 17.25 -4.80 -3.85
N GLY A 134 16.74 -3.58 -3.82
CA GLY A 134 15.92 -2.97 -4.86
C GLY A 134 16.32 -1.51 -5.01
N ASP A 135 17.53 -1.32 -5.53
CA ASP A 135 18.17 -0.06 -5.81
C ASP A 135 17.25 1.00 -6.43
N HIS A 136 17.41 2.21 -5.91
CA HIS A 136 17.32 3.44 -6.68
C HIS A 136 17.98 3.29 -8.06
N ARG A 137 17.17 3.28 -9.13
CA ARG A 137 17.43 3.92 -10.43
C ARG A 137 16.26 3.62 -11.37
N ALA A 138 15.33 4.57 -11.49
CA ALA A 138 14.57 4.74 -12.72
C ALA A 138 15.10 6.04 -13.37
N ALA A 139 15.55 5.88 -14.61
CA ALA A 139 16.08 6.91 -15.49
C ALA A 139 14.99 7.88 -15.98
#